data_AF-A0A7C4QRU4-F1
#
_entry.id   AF-A0A7C4QRU4-F1
#
_cell.length_a   1.000
_cell.length_b   1.000
_cell.length_c   1.000
_cell.angle_alpha   90.00
_cell.angle_beta   90.00
_cell.angle_gamma   90.00
#
_symmetry.space_group_name_H-M   'P 1'
#
loop_
_entity.id
_entity.type
_entity.pdbx_description
1 polymer ?
#
loop_
_entity_poly.entity_id
_entity_poly.type
_entity_poly.pdbx_seq_one_letter_code
_entity_poly.pdbx_strand_id
1 'polypeptide(L)'
;MDDDRPEGAGPTEAGTTPATECRAAGRSPCEGLPIAANHRTDAREDECLMSTNVAEVAPAGERRTTWPVAALILGTACVAQAALWYRYAEDSTYSKMSILFVWPAALFALFVWWTFFSGYRWRTRLGVLGGVTLAWMSLVAIFRIDGSDGDMLPVLSFRWEPTPEDKARAFWRNQPVAATGATTSAIETSDDEAPEDALAPGPNDSVDFRGNGRDGIVRGDGFRKDWDARPPAELWRHPVGLGWSSFAVLGDFAVTMEQRDDLECVVCYSLSTGDLLWLHGDTARFEQVAVNGGDGPHATPVIAGNRTYALGGTGLLNCLETWTGRQIWQRNILDDAGTEGQPAANLPWGMSGAPYVVDDLVLVIAGGTAGKSVIAYDRHTGQPRWAQGHFPASYTGPRVEEFHGERIVLAFHGEGLSGHNLETGAVLWNFPWKNDPLVNAAQPIKLEDGSLFISNGYGVGAARLEVVRHAADGTWNVAPAWTSNRLKLKFNDAVLHEGFVYGLDDGILTCLDTATGKPKWKGGRYGYGQLLLHHDTLLVLTEEGDVALAEANPRQFRERHRLRALSGTTWNHPVVAHGKLLVRNSTEAACFDVAP
;
A
#
# COMPACT_ATOMS: atom_id res chain seq x y z
N MET A 1 -70.38 6.94 3.43
CA MET A 1 -69.52 7.02 2.23
C MET A 1 -68.25 6.20 2.50
N ASP A 2 -68.43 4.93 2.86
CA ASP A 2 -68.47 3.78 1.94
C ASP A 2 -67.70 3.99 0.62
N ASP A 3 -66.84 3.08 0.15
CA ASP A 3 -66.31 1.84 0.76
C ASP A 3 -64.95 1.53 0.06
N ASP A 4 -64.14 0.51 0.37
CA ASP A 4 -64.44 -0.83 0.91
C ASP A 4 -63.35 -1.32 1.91
N ARG A 5 -63.21 -2.63 2.07
CA ARG A 5 -62.63 -3.39 3.19
C ARG A 5 -61.41 -4.28 2.84
N PRO A 6 -60.81 -5.02 3.81
CA PRO A 6 -59.34 -5.14 3.90
C PRO A 6 -58.86 -6.59 4.17
N GLU A 7 -57.68 -6.76 4.82
CA GLU A 7 -57.26 -7.83 5.78
C GLU A 7 -57.50 -9.33 5.43
N GLY A 8 -56.76 -10.32 5.94
CA GLY A 8 -55.63 -10.34 6.87
C GLY A 8 -55.27 -11.78 7.27
N ALA A 9 -54.05 -11.93 7.81
CA ALA A 9 -53.59 -12.87 8.84
C ALA A 9 -54.32 -14.21 9.14
N GLY A 10 -53.53 -15.30 9.22
CA GLY A 10 -53.73 -16.34 10.24
C GLY A 10 -54.20 -17.74 9.79
N PRO A 11 -54.26 -18.72 10.72
CA PRO A 11 -53.24 -19.78 10.73
C PRO A 11 -53.79 -21.22 10.94
N THR A 12 -52.91 -22.13 11.40
CA THR A 12 -53.14 -23.36 12.20
C THR A 12 -53.53 -24.71 11.57
N GLU A 13 -52.70 -25.70 11.95
CA GLU A 13 -52.98 -27.07 12.44
C GLU A 13 -53.30 -28.30 11.54
N ALA A 14 -52.41 -29.28 11.76
CA ALA A 14 -52.49 -30.75 11.72
C ALA A 14 -53.84 -31.49 11.57
N GLY A 15 -53.80 -32.61 10.83
CA GLY A 15 -54.86 -33.63 10.79
C GLY A 15 -54.37 -35.00 10.26
N THR A 16 -54.62 -36.05 11.04
CA THR A 16 -54.16 -37.45 10.90
C THR A 16 -54.73 -38.30 9.74
N THR A 17 -54.02 -39.40 9.49
CA THR A 17 -54.30 -40.67 8.74
C THR A 17 -55.75 -41.22 8.78
N PRO A 18 -56.20 -42.11 7.85
CA PRO A 18 -55.70 -43.51 7.75
C PRO A 18 -55.66 -44.17 6.34
N ALA A 19 -55.34 -45.47 6.32
CA ALA A 19 -54.97 -46.33 5.18
C ALA A 19 -56.14 -47.00 4.41
N THR A 20 -55.82 -47.74 3.32
CA THR A 20 -56.30 -49.10 2.88
C THR A 20 -55.80 -49.32 1.43
N GLU A 21 -54.79 -50.14 1.10
CA GLU A 21 -54.66 -51.62 1.06
C GLU A 21 -55.38 -52.35 -0.11
N CYS A 22 -54.64 -53.13 -0.92
CA CYS A 22 -55.17 -54.33 -1.61
C CYS A 22 -54.09 -55.30 -2.18
N ARG A 23 -53.89 -56.44 -1.48
CA ARG A 23 -53.61 -57.86 -1.91
C ARG A 23 -52.57 -58.17 -3.02
N ALA A 24 -51.56 -59.04 -2.83
CA ALA A 24 -51.49 -60.48 -2.44
C ALA A 24 -51.93 -61.46 -3.57
N ALA A 25 -51.38 -62.67 -3.81
CA ALA A 25 -50.43 -63.60 -3.13
C ALA A 25 -49.74 -64.52 -4.21
N GLY A 26 -48.87 -65.53 -3.97
CA GLY A 26 -48.20 -66.04 -2.77
C GLY A 26 -47.48 -67.41 -2.97
N ARG A 27 -46.68 -67.80 -1.96
CA ARG A 27 -46.36 -69.15 -1.43
C ARG A 27 -45.43 -70.17 -2.16
N SER A 28 -44.51 -70.69 -1.34
CA SER A 28 -43.58 -71.85 -1.45
C SER A 28 -44.34 -73.22 -1.24
N PRO A 29 -43.73 -74.44 -1.01
CA PRO A 29 -42.35 -74.77 -0.58
C PRO A 29 -41.69 -76.12 -1.04
N CYS A 30 -40.50 -76.38 -0.46
CA CYS A 30 -39.91 -77.69 -0.04
C CYS A 30 -39.18 -78.68 -0.99
N GLU A 31 -37.94 -78.99 -0.56
CA GLU A 31 -37.28 -80.32 -0.43
C GLU A 31 -36.87 -81.17 -1.65
N GLY A 32 -35.67 -81.79 -1.58
CA GLY A 32 -35.23 -82.84 -2.54
C GLY A 32 -33.73 -82.94 -2.87
N LEU A 33 -32.89 -83.30 -1.91
CA LEU A 33 -31.53 -83.88 -2.10
C LEU A 33 -31.65 -85.44 -2.24
N PRO A 34 -30.62 -86.30 -2.54
CA PRO A 34 -29.16 -86.06 -2.79
C PRO A 34 -28.48 -87.00 -3.86
N ILE A 35 -27.11 -87.00 -3.93
CA ILE A 35 -26.15 -88.02 -4.49
C ILE A 35 -26.31 -88.42 -5.99
N ALA A 36 -25.33 -88.92 -6.80
CA ALA A 36 -23.89 -89.26 -6.73
C ALA A 36 -23.29 -89.09 -8.18
N ALA A 37 -22.07 -89.46 -8.61
CA ALA A 37 -20.89 -90.17 -8.06
C ALA A 37 -19.59 -89.77 -8.85
N ASN A 38 -18.47 -90.46 -8.61
CA ASN A 38 -17.20 -90.35 -9.37
C ASN A 38 -17.15 -91.28 -10.62
N HIS A 39 -16.35 -90.91 -11.64
CA HIS A 39 -15.36 -91.71 -12.39
C HIS A 39 -14.66 -90.75 -13.39
N ARG A 40 -13.32 -90.54 -13.47
CA ARG A 40 -12.12 -91.39 -13.64
C ARG A 40 -11.89 -91.87 -15.09
N THR A 41 -10.60 -91.95 -15.46
CA THR A 41 -9.98 -92.32 -16.76
C THR A 41 -10.11 -91.30 -17.89
N ASP A 42 -9.07 -90.74 -18.55
CA ASP A 42 -7.66 -91.09 -18.86
C ASP A 42 -7.46 -91.45 -20.36
N ALA A 43 -6.37 -90.93 -20.92
CA ALA A 43 -5.76 -91.10 -22.26
C ALA A 43 -6.64 -91.41 -23.50
N ARG A 44 -6.59 -90.52 -24.49
CA ARG A 44 -6.01 -90.85 -25.82
C ARG A 44 -5.74 -89.63 -26.70
N GLU A 45 -4.58 -89.65 -27.33
CA GLU A 45 -4.24 -88.84 -28.50
C GLU A 45 -4.92 -89.43 -29.74
N ASP A 46 -5.29 -88.56 -30.70
CA ASP A 46 -5.21 -88.85 -32.14
C ASP A 46 -5.34 -87.53 -32.92
N GLU A 47 -4.47 -87.34 -33.93
CA GLU A 47 -4.39 -86.12 -34.73
C GLU A 47 -5.42 -86.09 -35.85
N CYS A 48 -6.08 -84.94 -36.11
CA CYS A 48 -6.19 -84.40 -37.48
C CYS A 48 -6.81 -83.00 -37.58
N LEU A 49 -6.02 -82.09 -38.16
CA LEU A 49 -6.40 -81.11 -39.20
C LEU A 49 -7.46 -80.02 -38.95
N MET A 50 -7.01 -78.78 -39.21
CA MET A 50 -7.77 -77.67 -39.83
C MET A 50 -8.87 -76.99 -38.99
N SER A 51 -8.47 -76.08 -38.11
CA SER A 51 -8.65 -74.64 -38.42
C SER A 51 -7.83 -73.75 -37.50
N THR A 52 -7.04 -72.84 -38.08
CA THR A 52 -6.43 -71.73 -37.34
C THR A 52 -7.48 -70.66 -37.09
N ASN A 53 -8.30 -70.85 -36.06
CA ASN A 53 -9.00 -69.72 -35.44
C ASN A 53 -7.95 -68.87 -34.74
N VAL A 54 -7.45 -67.86 -35.46
CA VAL A 54 -6.77 -66.72 -34.85
C VAL A 54 -7.79 -66.09 -33.91
N ALA A 55 -7.62 -66.31 -32.60
CA ALA A 55 -8.36 -65.58 -31.61
C ALA A 55 -7.97 -64.11 -31.75
N GLU A 56 -8.88 -63.33 -32.33
CA GLU A 56 -8.72 -61.89 -32.51
C GLU A 56 -8.56 -61.27 -31.12
N VAL A 57 -7.30 -60.95 -30.76
CA VAL A 57 -6.99 -60.24 -29.52
C VAL A 57 -7.60 -58.86 -29.66
N ALA A 58 -8.77 -58.68 -29.05
CA ALA A 58 -9.43 -57.39 -28.97
C ALA A 58 -8.40 -56.34 -28.55
N PRO A 59 -8.16 -55.29 -29.36
CA PRO A 59 -7.07 -54.36 -29.10
C PRO A 59 -7.26 -53.76 -27.71
N ALA A 60 -6.23 -53.87 -26.87
CA ALA A 60 -6.24 -53.33 -25.53
C ALA A 60 -6.56 -51.84 -25.61
N GLY A 61 -7.79 -51.48 -25.21
CA GLY A 61 -8.43 -50.23 -25.62
C GLY A 61 -7.50 -49.04 -25.47
N GLU A 62 -7.20 -48.38 -26.60
CA GLU A 62 -6.28 -47.24 -26.64
C GLU A 62 -6.71 -46.23 -25.58
N ARG A 63 -5.82 -45.99 -24.61
CA ARG A 63 -6.03 -44.90 -23.65
C ARG A 63 -5.96 -43.61 -24.43
N ARG A 64 -7.12 -43.08 -24.83
CA ARG A 64 -7.25 -41.72 -25.40
C ARG A 64 -6.48 -40.76 -24.51
N THR A 65 -5.32 -40.32 -24.99
CA THR A 65 -4.46 -39.41 -24.26
C THR A 65 -5.14 -38.06 -24.25
N THR A 66 -5.72 -37.66 -23.12
CA THR A 66 -6.35 -36.33 -22.99
C THR A 66 -5.34 -35.22 -22.69
N TRP A 67 -4.05 -35.56 -22.71
CA TRP A 67 -2.90 -34.65 -22.67
C TRP A 67 -2.95 -33.47 -23.65
N PRO A 68 -3.49 -33.58 -24.89
CA PRO A 68 -3.68 -32.41 -25.76
C PRO A 68 -4.56 -31.31 -25.15
N VAL A 69 -5.49 -31.65 -24.25
CA VAL A 69 -6.31 -30.66 -23.53
C VAL A 69 -5.48 -29.95 -22.46
N ALA A 70 -4.64 -30.67 -21.71
CA ALA A 70 -3.71 -30.05 -20.76
C ALA A 70 -2.67 -29.16 -21.46
N ALA A 71 -2.14 -29.62 -22.60
CA ALA A 71 -1.24 -28.86 -23.45
C ALA A 71 -1.94 -27.62 -24.04
N LEU A 72 -3.23 -27.70 -24.40
CA LEU A 72 -4.02 -26.55 -24.84
C LEU A 72 -4.25 -25.54 -23.71
N ILE A 73 -4.55 -25.99 -22.48
CA ILE A 73 -4.69 -25.08 -21.32
C ILE A 73 -3.39 -24.32 -21.07
N LEU A 74 -2.25 -25.02 -21.05
CA LEU A 74 -0.93 -24.40 -20.90
C LEU A 74 -0.57 -23.49 -22.07
N GLY A 75 -0.86 -23.90 -23.31
CA GLY A 75 -0.63 -23.09 -24.51
C GLY A 75 -1.44 -21.79 -24.50
N THR A 76 -2.72 -21.86 -24.16
CA THR A 76 -3.59 -20.69 -23.98
C THR A 76 -3.09 -19.80 -22.85
N ALA A 77 -2.63 -20.36 -21.73
CA ALA A 77 -2.04 -19.59 -20.63
C ALA A 77 -0.77 -18.85 -21.07
N CYS A 78 0.15 -19.52 -21.79
CA CYS A 78 1.35 -18.89 -22.33
C CYS A 78 1.04 -17.77 -23.34
N VAL A 79 0.07 -17.98 -24.24
CA VAL A 79 -0.36 -16.95 -25.21
C VAL A 79 -1.03 -15.77 -24.51
N ALA A 80 -1.90 -16.03 -23.52
CA ALA A 80 -2.51 -14.97 -22.71
C ALA A 80 -1.45 -14.19 -21.91
N GLN A 81 -0.49 -14.88 -21.30
CA GLN A 81 0.61 -14.26 -20.55
C GLN A 81 1.47 -13.36 -21.45
N ALA A 82 1.85 -13.84 -22.65
CA ALA A 82 2.60 -13.07 -23.62
C ALA A 82 1.81 -11.85 -24.13
N ALA A 83 0.50 -12.01 -24.37
CA ALA A 83 -0.37 -10.91 -24.78
C ALA A 83 -0.54 -9.85 -23.67
N LEU A 84 -0.63 -10.26 -22.40
CA LEU A 84 -0.73 -9.34 -21.27
C LEU A 84 0.62 -8.65 -20.98
N TRP A 85 1.74 -9.35 -21.08
CA TRP A 85 3.07 -8.72 -21.00
C TRP A 85 3.33 -7.74 -22.15
N TYR A 86 2.83 -8.02 -23.36
CA TYR A 86 2.89 -7.06 -24.47
C TYR A 86 1.98 -5.85 -24.23
N ARG A 87 0.75 -6.07 -23.75
CA ARG A 87 -0.21 -5.00 -23.41
C ARG A 87 0.30 -4.08 -22.29
N TYR A 88 0.93 -4.66 -21.28
CA TYR A 88 1.45 -3.95 -20.10
C TYR A 88 2.98 -3.80 -20.14
N ALA A 89 3.58 -3.74 -21.32
CA ALA A 89 5.04 -3.62 -21.47
C ALA A 89 5.61 -2.32 -20.84
N GLU A 90 4.78 -1.28 -20.68
CA GLU A 90 5.15 0.00 -20.05
C GLU A 90 4.76 0.08 -18.56
N ASP A 91 4.13 -0.96 -17.98
CA ASP A 91 3.74 -1.01 -16.57
C ASP A 91 4.24 -2.30 -15.89
N SER A 92 5.29 -2.16 -15.07
CA SER A 92 5.85 -3.25 -14.25
C SER A 92 4.79 -3.94 -13.39
N THR A 93 3.87 -3.17 -12.81
CA THR A 93 2.87 -3.63 -11.84
C THR A 93 1.86 -4.54 -12.52
N TYR A 94 1.16 -4.07 -13.56
CA TYR A 94 0.18 -4.91 -14.27
C TYR A 94 0.84 -6.09 -14.99
N SER A 95 2.06 -5.91 -15.49
CA SER A 95 2.84 -6.99 -16.09
C SER A 95 3.13 -8.12 -15.08
N LYS A 96 3.54 -7.79 -13.85
CA LYS A 96 3.75 -8.76 -12.76
C LYS A 96 2.43 -9.34 -12.22
N MET A 97 1.44 -8.49 -11.93
CA MET A 97 0.10 -8.93 -11.50
C MET A 97 -0.54 -9.92 -12.46
N SER A 98 -0.35 -9.77 -13.77
CA SER A 98 -0.92 -10.70 -14.76
C SER A 98 -0.52 -12.17 -14.50
N ILE A 99 0.68 -12.41 -13.95
CA ILE A 99 1.18 -13.74 -13.56
C ILE A 99 0.31 -14.34 -12.45
N LEU A 100 -0.10 -13.50 -11.48
CA LEU A 100 -0.95 -13.87 -10.34
C LEU A 100 -2.40 -14.18 -10.73
N PHE A 101 -2.83 -13.83 -11.95
CA PHE A 101 -4.17 -14.17 -12.45
C PHE A 101 -4.14 -15.30 -13.49
N VAL A 102 -3.24 -15.23 -14.48
CA VAL A 102 -3.16 -16.22 -15.58
C VAL A 102 -2.80 -17.61 -15.06
N TRP A 103 -1.75 -17.72 -14.23
CA TRP A 103 -1.26 -19.04 -13.81
C TRP A 103 -2.17 -19.72 -12.79
N PRO A 104 -2.75 -19.04 -11.77
CA PRO A 104 -3.76 -19.66 -10.93
C PRO A 104 -5.02 -20.07 -11.70
N ALA A 105 -5.47 -19.30 -12.69
CA ALA A 105 -6.58 -19.71 -13.57
C ALA A 105 -6.22 -20.95 -14.42
N ALA A 106 -5.00 -21.01 -14.96
CA ALA A 106 -4.50 -22.17 -15.70
C ALA A 106 -4.37 -23.41 -14.82
N LEU A 107 -3.85 -23.27 -13.59
CA LEU A 107 -3.76 -24.34 -12.60
C LEU A 107 -5.15 -24.83 -12.17
N PHE A 108 -6.13 -23.95 -12.01
CA PHE A 108 -7.52 -24.32 -11.74
C PHE A 108 -8.15 -25.09 -12.92
N ALA A 109 -7.93 -24.63 -14.16
CA ALA A 109 -8.37 -25.34 -15.36
C ALA A 109 -7.71 -26.73 -15.48
N LEU A 110 -6.41 -26.85 -15.17
CA LEU A 110 -5.70 -28.13 -15.10
C LEU A 110 -6.22 -29.03 -13.96
N PHE A 111 -6.62 -28.48 -12.82
CA PHE A 111 -7.23 -29.20 -11.71
C PHE A 111 -8.61 -29.78 -12.09
N VAL A 112 -9.44 -29.00 -12.77
CA VAL A 112 -10.74 -29.44 -13.31
C VAL A 112 -10.52 -30.53 -14.38
N TRP A 113 -9.60 -30.30 -15.32
CA TRP A 113 -9.20 -31.31 -16.32
C TRP A 113 -8.70 -32.60 -15.66
N TRP A 114 -7.83 -32.51 -14.65
CA TRP A 114 -7.28 -33.66 -13.95
C TRP A 114 -8.38 -34.49 -13.29
N THR A 115 -9.30 -33.81 -12.61
CA THR A 115 -10.39 -34.42 -11.82
C THR A 115 -11.40 -35.14 -12.72
N PHE A 116 -11.86 -34.50 -13.80
CA PHE A 116 -12.98 -35.01 -14.60
C PHE A 116 -12.55 -35.66 -15.93
N PHE A 117 -11.53 -35.12 -16.61
CA PHE A 117 -11.25 -35.40 -18.02
C PHE A 117 -9.89 -36.08 -18.32
N SER A 118 -9.07 -36.37 -17.31
CA SER A 118 -7.71 -36.91 -17.48
C SER A 118 -7.60 -38.37 -17.98
N GLY A 119 -8.70 -39.12 -18.05
CA GLY A 119 -8.68 -40.54 -18.45
C GLY A 119 -8.05 -41.51 -17.43
N TYR A 120 -7.40 -41.03 -16.37
CA TYR A 120 -6.83 -41.88 -15.31
C TYR A 120 -7.91 -42.55 -14.46
N ARG A 121 -7.55 -43.64 -13.77
CA ARG A 121 -8.42 -44.33 -12.79
C ARG A 121 -8.74 -43.39 -11.61
N TRP A 122 -9.97 -43.45 -11.09
CA TRP A 122 -10.45 -42.60 -10.00
C TRP A 122 -9.53 -42.60 -8.76
N ARG A 123 -8.99 -43.76 -8.36
CA ARG A 123 -8.01 -43.86 -7.26
C ARG A 123 -6.74 -43.03 -7.51
N THR A 124 -6.23 -42.97 -8.74
CA THR A 124 -5.06 -42.17 -9.12
C THR A 124 -5.40 -40.68 -9.12
N ARG A 125 -6.59 -40.31 -9.60
CA ARG A 125 -7.07 -38.91 -9.56
C ARG A 125 -7.16 -38.43 -8.12
N LEU A 126 -7.88 -39.16 -7.26
CA LEU A 126 -8.02 -38.87 -5.83
C LEU A 126 -6.67 -38.87 -5.09
N GLY A 127 -5.75 -39.77 -5.44
CA GLY A 127 -4.41 -39.80 -4.83
C GLY A 127 -3.60 -38.53 -5.12
N VAL A 128 -3.60 -38.07 -6.37
CA VAL A 128 -2.96 -36.79 -6.75
C VAL A 128 -3.68 -35.59 -6.16
N LEU A 129 -5.02 -35.59 -6.14
CA LEU A 129 -5.80 -34.53 -5.49
C LEU A 129 -5.48 -34.44 -3.99
N GLY A 130 -5.48 -35.58 -3.27
CA GLY A 130 -5.09 -35.64 -1.87
C GLY A 130 -3.65 -35.18 -1.62
N GLY A 131 -2.72 -35.54 -2.52
CA GLY A 131 -1.33 -35.06 -2.46
C GLY A 131 -1.18 -33.56 -2.67
N VAL A 132 -1.88 -32.98 -3.66
CA VAL A 132 -1.88 -31.53 -3.94
C VAL A 132 -2.55 -30.78 -2.79
N THR A 133 -3.70 -31.23 -2.31
CA THR A 133 -4.37 -30.62 -1.15
C THR A 133 -3.50 -30.71 0.10
N LEU A 134 -2.84 -31.84 0.36
CA LEU A 134 -1.91 -31.97 1.49
C LEU A 134 -0.72 -31.02 1.35
N ALA A 135 -0.09 -30.95 0.17
CA ALA A 135 1.02 -30.02 -0.08
C ALA A 135 0.60 -28.56 0.10
N TRP A 136 -0.58 -28.17 -0.41
CA TRP A 136 -1.14 -26.83 -0.23
C TRP A 136 -1.48 -26.55 1.24
N MET A 137 -2.09 -27.48 1.96
CA MET A 137 -2.32 -27.37 3.41
C MET A 137 -1.01 -27.36 4.23
N SER A 138 0.07 -27.95 3.73
CA SER A 138 1.40 -27.85 4.36
C SER A 138 2.04 -26.48 4.12
N LEU A 139 2.03 -25.96 2.89
CA LEU A 139 2.47 -24.58 2.60
C LEU A 139 1.65 -23.57 3.41
N VAL A 140 0.32 -23.70 3.28
CA VAL A 140 -0.73 -23.55 4.30
C VAL A 140 -0.19 -23.30 5.72
N ALA A 141 0.08 -24.37 6.43
CA ALA A 141 0.46 -24.40 7.84
C ALA A 141 1.90 -23.91 8.14
N ILE A 142 2.81 -23.88 7.16
CA ILE A 142 4.22 -23.50 7.36
C ILE A 142 4.41 -21.98 7.23
N PHE A 143 3.78 -21.37 6.22
CA PHE A 143 4.00 -19.97 5.85
C PHE A 143 2.80 -19.07 6.17
N ARG A 144 3.09 -17.83 6.54
CA ARG A 144 2.14 -16.71 6.51
C ARG A 144 2.64 -15.66 5.52
N ILE A 145 1.73 -14.80 5.07
CA ILE A 145 2.04 -13.64 4.24
C ILE A 145 2.01 -12.44 5.19
N ASP A 146 3.15 -11.77 5.37
CA ASP A 146 3.28 -10.62 6.30
C ASP A 146 3.07 -9.28 5.58
N GLY A 147 2.96 -9.29 4.25
CA GLY A 147 2.78 -8.10 3.41
C GLY A 147 3.05 -8.41 1.94
N SER A 148 3.20 -7.35 1.14
CA SER A 148 3.71 -7.43 -0.22
C SER A 148 4.77 -6.35 -0.47
N ASP A 149 5.69 -6.56 -1.40
CA ASP A 149 6.56 -5.49 -1.92
C ASP A 149 5.78 -4.53 -2.85
N GLY A 150 6.39 -3.43 -3.29
CA GLY A 150 5.71 -2.43 -4.11
C GLY A 150 5.41 -2.93 -5.54
N ASP A 151 5.98 -4.06 -5.95
CA ASP A 151 5.63 -4.80 -7.16
C ASP A 151 4.49 -5.82 -6.93
N MET A 152 3.94 -5.88 -5.71
CA MET A 152 2.83 -6.71 -5.26
C MET A 152 3.15 -8.20 -5.20
N LEU A 153 4.42 -8.55 -4.91
CA LEU A 153 4.84 -9.92 -4.58
C LEU A 153 4.73 -10.17 -3.06
N PRO A 154 4.16 -11.31 -2.63
CA PRO A 154 3.92 -11.57 -1.21
C PRO A 154 5.21 -11.86 -0.44
N VAL A 155 5.38 -11.19 0.70
CA VAL A 155 6.46 -11.44 1.67
C VAL A 155 6.06 -12.61 2.55
N LEU A 156 6.82 -13.71 2.47
CA LEU A 156 6.55 -14.95 3.22
C LEU A 156 7.41 -15.05 4.47
N SER A 157 6.77 -15.32 5.61
CA SER A 157 7.42 -15.59 6.90
C SER A 157 6.93 -16.91 7.48
N PHE A 158 7.69 -17.51 8.39
CA PHE A 158 7.28 -18.76 9.03
C PHE A 158 6.24 -18.49 10.13
N ARG A 159 5.23 -19.36 10.25
CA ARG A 159 4.13 -19.15 11.23
C ARG A 159 4.54 -19.18 12.70
N TRP A 160 5.73 -19.69 13.00
CA TRP A 160 6.30 -19.75 14.35
C TRP A 160 7.27 -18.60 14.66
N GLU A 161 7.56 -17.72 13.70
CA GLU A 161 8.33 -16.50 13.97
C GLU A 161 7.41 -15.46 14.63
N PRO A 162 7.88 -14.67 15.61
CA PRO A 162 7.09 -13.55 16.13
C PRO A 162 6.66 -12.59 15.01
N THR A 163 5.43 -12.08 15.04
CA THR A 163 4.99 -11.02 14.13
C THR A 163 5.78 -9.72 14.39
N PRO A 164 5.77 -8.73 13.48
CA PRO A 164 6.28 -7.40 13.79
C PRO A 164 5.63 -6.78 15.05
N GLU A 165 4.31 -6.93 15.19
CA GLU A 165 3.57 -6.48 16.38
C GLU A 165 4.01 -7.22 17.66
N ASP A 166 4.28 -8.54 17.61
CA ASP A 166 4.81 -9.28 18.75
C ASP A 166 6.20 -8.75 19.18
N LYS A 167 7.07 -8.41 18.22
CA LYS A 167 8.40 -7.84 18.47
C LYS A 167 8.29 -6.44 19.09
N ALA A 168 7.41 -5.59 18.56
CA ALA A 168 7.16 -4.25 19.08
C ALA A 168 6.56 -4.30 20.50
N ARG A 169 5.55 -5.16 20.72
CA ARG A 169 4.93 -5.38 22.03
C ARG A 169 5.93 -5.95 23.05
N ALA A 170 6.86 -6.83 22.64
CA ALA A 170 7.93 -7.31 23.49
C ALA A 170 8.94 -6.21 23.85
N PHE A 171 9.27 -5.31 22.91
CA PHE A 171 10.12 -4.16 23.15
C PHE A 171 9.48 -3.18 24.16
N TRP A 172 8.25 -2.73 23.93
CA TRP A 172 7.57 -1.77 24.81
C TRP A 172 7.38 -2.29 26.25
N ARG A 173 7.12 -3.58 26.43
CA ARG A 173 7.04 -4.22 27.76
C ARG A 173 8.34 -4.19 28.56
N ASN A 174 9.47 -4.07 27.87
CA ASN A 174 10.79 -4.04 28.49
C ASN A 174 11.34 -2.61 28.66
N GLN A 175 10.64 -1.58 28.18
CA GLN A 175 10.98 -0.19 28.48
C GLN A 175 10.59 0.16 29.93
N PRO A 176 11.39 1.01 30.62
CA PRO A 176 11.09 1.41 31.99
C PRO A 176 9.74 2.12 32.08
N VAL A 177 8.98 1.79 33.14
CA VAL A 177 7.54 2.11 33.29
C VAL A 177 7.21 3.62 33.25
N ALA A 178 8.21 4.49 33.40
CA ALA A 178 8.07 5.93 33.16
C ALA A 178 7.50 6.27 31.76
N ALA A 179 7.77 5.44 30.74
CA ALA A 179 7.29 5.64 29.37
C ALA A 179 5.92 4.99 29.06
N THR A 180 5.43 4.10 29.93
CA THR A 180 4.15 3.38 29.74
C THR A 180 3.05 3.81 30.73
N GLY A 181 3.39 4.64 31.71
CA GLY A 181 2.46 5.29 32.63
C GLY A 181 1.87 6.59 32.11
N ALA A 182 1.50 6.68 30.83
CA ALA A 182 0.88 7.86 30.21
C ALA A 182 -0.59 8.10 30.65
N THR A 183 -0.87 7.96 31.95
CA THR A 183 -2.08 8.46 32.58
C THR A 183 -1.80 9.86 33.12
N THR A 184 -1.76 10.85 32.24
CA THR A 184 -1.87 12.30 32.54
C THR A 184 -1.07 12.81 33.76
N SER A 185 0.12 12.27 34.02
CA SER A 185 1.14 13.01 34.75
C SER A 185 1.83 13.92 33.75
N ALA A 186 1.23 15.08 33.55
CA ALA A 186 1.96 16.21 33.02
C ALA A 186 3.27 16.33 33.80
N ILE A 187 4.36 16.62 33.09
CA ILE A 187 5.49 17.28 33.74
C ILE A 187 4.89 18.54 34.33
N GLU A 188 4.99 18.74 35.65
CA GLU A 188 4.57 19.97 36.33
C GLU A 188 5.55 21.11 35.97
N THR A 189 5.58 21.49 34.69
CA THR A 189 5.77 22.89 34.31
C THR A 189 4.58 23.66 34.84
N SER A 190 4.83 24.82 35.43
CA SER A 190 3.79 25.77 35.84
C SER A 190 2.83 26.10 34.70
N ASP A 191 1.65 26.64 35.03
CA ASP A 191 0.62 27.12 34.09
C ASP A 191 1.08 28.30 33.18
N ASP A 192 2.39 28.51 33.04
CA ASP A 192 2.98 29.37 32.04
C ASP A 192 2.89 28.66 30.68
N GLU A 193 1.95 29.09 29.83
CA GLU A 193 1.91 28.68 28.42
C GLU A 193 3.31 28.83 27.81
N ALA A 194 3.95 27.70 27.46
CA ALA A 194 5.23 27.71 26.77
C ALA A 194 5.06 28.56 25.50
N PRO A 195 5.78 29.69 25.35
CA PRO A 195 5.47 30.67 24.30
C PRO A 195 5.43 30.02 22.92
N GLU A 196 4.43 30.30 22.09
CA GLU A 196 4.38 29.76 20.72
C GLU A 196 5.65 30.13 19.92
N ASP A 197 6.28 31.28 20.24
CA ASP A 197 7.57 31.75 19.71
C ASP A 197 8.80 30.91 20.13
N ALA A 198 8.72 30.11 21.19
CA ALA A 198 9.84 29.30 21.68
C ALA A 198 10.12 28.05 20.82
N LEU A 199 9.28 27.78 19.82
CA LEU A 199 9.31 26.59 18.95
C LEU A 199 9.36 26.94 17.45
N ALA A 200 9.93 28.09 17.09
CA ALA A 200 10.27 28.36 15.69
C ALA A 200 11.31 27.34 15.19
N PRO A 201 11.05 26.57 14.11
CA PRO A 201 11.97 25.56 13.62
C PRO A 201 13.27 26.20 13.12
N GLY A 202 14.40 25.64 13.57
CA GLY A 202 15.72 26.02 13.13
C GLY A 202 16.09 25.49 11.74
N PRO A 203 17.24 25.90 11.18
CA PRO A 203 17.68 25.47 9.84
C PRO A 203 18.01 23.98 9.75
N ASN A 204 18.23 23.31 10.88
CA ASN A 204 18.55 21.89 11.01
C ASN A 204 17.35 21.03 11.46
N ASP A 205 16.16 21.63 11.60
CA ASP A 205 14.90 20.93 11.90
C ASP A 205 14.19 20.48 10.63
N SER A 206 13.39 19.42 10.75
CA SER A 206 12.64 18.81 9.65
C SER A 206 11.20 18.56 10.09
N VAL A 207 10.44 19.63 10.31
CA VAL A 207 9.13 19.61 10.97
C VAL A 207 7.95 19.18 10.10
N ASP A 208 8.18 18.90 8.81
CA ASP A 208 7.13 18.55 7.85
C ASP A 208 7.57 17.37 6.96
N PHE A 209 6.59 16.75 6.30
CA PHE A 209 6.77 15.69 5.30
C PHE A 209 7.83 16.09 4.26
N ARG A 210 8.90 15.29 4.11
CA ARG A 210 10.05 15.58 3.22
C ARG A 210 10.80 16.87 3.57
N GLY A 211 10.78 17.28 4.83
CA GLY A 211 11.39 18.52 5.31
C GLY A 211 10.51 19.76 5.07
N ASN A 212 10.94 20.89 5.63
CA ASN A 212 10.13 22.10 5.85
C ASN A 212 9.55 22.76 4.58
N GLY A 213 9.93 22.32 3.37
CA GLY A 213 9.39 22.79 2.09
C GLY A 213 8.62 21.74 1.27
N ARG A 214 8.41 20.52 1.81
CA ARG A 214 7.84 19.34 1.11
C ARG A 214 8.54 18.93 -0.20
N ASP A 215 9.75 19.43 -0.42
CA ASP A 215 10.53 19.24 -1.64
C ASP A 215 11.53 18.08 -1.55
N GLY A 216 11.82 17.58 -0.35
CA GLY A 216 12.88 16.60 -0.12
C GLY A 216 14.28 17.23 -0.09
N ILE A 217 14.39 18.55 0.08
CA ILE A 217 15.68 19.24 0.18
C ILE A 217 16.07 19.37 1.65
N VAL A 218 17.16 18.70 2.03
CA VAL A 218 17.78 18.83 3.36
C VAL A 218 18.50 20.18 3.43
N ARG A 219 18.03 21.01 4.35
CA ARG A 219 18.52 22.36 4.63
C ARG A 219 19.52 22.33 5.80
N GLY A 220 20.11 23.49 6.08
CA GLY A 220 21.11 23.62 7.14
C GLY A 220 22.39 22.85 6.85
N ASP A 221 22.98 22.26 7.89
CA ASP A 221 24.29 21.57 7.83
C ASP A 221 24.23 20.24 7.07
N GLY A 222 23.02 19.68 6.90
CA GLY A 222 22.78 18.46 6.12
C GLY A 222 23.49 17.22 6.63
N PHE A 223 24.25 16.56 5.74
CA PHE A 223 24.91 15.29 6.04
C PHE A 223 26.30 15.16 5.41
N ARG A 224 27.18 14.48 6.15
CA ARG A 224 28.52 14.04 5.77
C ARG A 224 28.50 13.15 4.53
N LYS A 225 29.47 13.35 3.62
CA LYS A 225 29.53 12.67 2.32
C LYS A 225 30.63 11.60 2.18
N ASP A 226 31.62 11.57 3.07
CA ASP A 226 32.81 10.70 3.00
C ASP A 226 32.66 9.38 3.79
N TRP A 227 31.59 8.62 3.52
CA TRP A 227 31.24 7.43 4.32
C TRP A 227 32.27 6.29 4.25
N ASP A 228 33.12 6.23 3.22
CA ASP A 228 34.23 5.25 3.17
C ASP A 228 35.30 5.50 4.25
N ALA A 229 35.49 6.76 4.66
CA ALA A 229 36.47 7.16 5.67
C ALA A 229 35.83 7.33 7.06
N ARG A 230 34.60 7.87 7.10
CA ARG A 230 33.81 8.15 8.31
C ARG A 230 32.40 7.55 8.17
N PRO A 231 32.25 6.21 8.20
CA PRO A 231 30.95 5.56 8.05
C PRO A 231 29.98 6.03 9.14
N PRO A 232 28.67 6.16 8.86
CA PRO A 232 27.69 6.54 9.86
C PRO A 232 27.64 5.54 11.02
N ALA A 233 27.70 6.04 12.25
CA ALA A 233 27.55 5.23 13.44
C ALA A 233 26.07 5.08 13.79
N GLU A 234 25.59 3.85 14.01
CA GLU A 234 24.24 3.62 14.54
C GLU A 234 24.19 4.13 15.99
N LEU A 235 23.29 5.08 16.26
CA LEU A 235 23.06 5.65 17.58
C LEU A 235 22.07 4.79 18.38
N TRP A 236 20.98 4.39 17.72
CA TRP A 236 19.95 3.54 18.27
C TRP A 236 19.15 2.83 17.16
N ARG A 237 18.51 1.71 17.53
CA ARG A 237 17.57 0.94 16.71
C ARG A 237 16.59 0.23 17.61
N HIS A 238 15.31 0.23 17.24
CA HIS A 238 14.30 -0.60 17.91
C HIS A 238 13.10 -0.92 17.01
N PRO A 239 12.31 -1.96 17.35
CA PRO A 239 10.99 -2.18 16.73
C PRO A 239 10.03 -1.01 16.98
N VAL A 240 9.17 -0.73 16.01
CA VAL A 240 8.07 0.25 16.10
C VAL A 240 6.73 -0.42 15.75
N GLY A 241 5.61 0.24 16.07
CA GLY A 241 4.29 -0.21 15.63
C GLY A 241 4.12 -0.06 14.11
N LEU A 242 3.10 -0.73 13.55
CA LEU A 242 2.90 -0.79 12.10
C LEU A 242 2.62 0.60 11.50
N GLY A 243 2.92 0.78 10.22
CA GLY A 243 2.59 2.01 9.49
C GLY A 243 3.76 2.61 8.71
N TRP A 244 3.43 3.51 7.79
CA TRP A 244 4.35 4.04 6.77
C TRP A 244 4.65 5.54 6.92
N SER A 245 4.20 6.13 8.03
CA SER A 245 4.54 7.49 8.47
C SER A 245 6.06 7.72 8.48
N SER A 246 6.53 8.88 7.99
CA SER A 246 7.90 9.36 8.23
C SER A 246 7.96 10.08 9.59
N PHE A 247 9.06 10.74 9.89
CA PHE A 247 9.20 11.57 11.09
C PHE A 247 9.07 13.06 10.77
N ALA A 248 8.53 13.82 11.72
CA ALA A 248 8.75 15.25 11.86
C ALA A 248 9.69 15.47 13.05
N VAL A 249 10.71 16.31 12.89
CA VAL A 249 11.76 16.54 13.89
C VAL A 249 11.87 18.00 14.26
N LEU A 250 11.73 18.29 15.57
CA LEU A 250 11.95 19.61 16.17
C LEU A 250 12.87 19.47 17.40
N GLY A 251 14.10 19.96 17.31
CA GLY A 251 15.15 19.73 18.29
C GLY A 251 15.43 18.23 18.48
N ASP A 252 15.16 17.73 19.68
CA ASP A 252 15.28 16.29 20.01
C ASP A 252 13.93 15.54 19.88
N PHE A 253 12.83 16.20 19.53
CA PHE A 253 11.51 15.58 19.41
C PHE A 253 11.33 15.00 18.00
N ALA A 254 11.41 13.67 17.87
CA ALA A 254 11.15 12.95 16.63
C ALA A 254 9.73 12.32 16.68
N VAL A 255 8.77 12.98 16.05
CA VAL A 255 7.34 12.60 16.07
C VAL A 255 6.97 11.81 14.81
N THR A 256 6.25 10.71 14.97
CA THR A 256 5.76 9.85 13.87
C THR A 256 4.41 9.21 14.24
N MET A 257 3.84 8.39 13.35
CA MET A 257 2.63 7.61 13.62
C MET A 257 2.86 6.10 13.56
N GLU A 258 2.15 5.37 14.41
CA GLU A 258 2.26 3.91 14.56
C GLU A 258 0.89 3.29 14.88
N GLN A 259 0.62 2.09 14.40
CA GLN A 259 -0.45 1.23 14.93
C GLN A 259 0.09 0.43 16.10
N ARG A 260 -0.55 0.55 17.27
CA ARG A 260 -0.25 -0.24 18.46
C ARG A 260 -1.50 -0.97 18.91
N ASP A 261 -1.59 -2.25 18.56
CA ASP A 261 -2.79 -3.06 18.79
C ASP A 261 -4.02 -2.36 18.18
N ASP A 262 -5.07 -2.11 18.94
CA ASP A 262 -6.30 -1.44 18.50
C ASP A 262 -6.22 0.11 18.49
N LEU A 263 -5.01 0.68 18.61
CA LEU A 263 -4.78 2.13 18.67
C LEU A 263 -3.97 2.67 17.47
N GLU A 264 -4.50 3.68 16.77
CA GLU A 264 -3.71 4.57 15.92
C GLU A 264 -3.04 5.59 16.83
N CYS A 265 -1.71 5.58 16.88
CA CYS A 265 -0.91 6.38 17.79
C CYS A 265 -0.12 7.46 17.07
N VAL A 266 -0.03 8.63 17.70
CA VAL A 266 1.02 9.62 17.43
C VAL A 266 2.07 9.46 18.52
N VAL A 267 3.32 9.25 18.13
CA VAL A 267 4.41 8.84 19.02
C VAL A 267 5.58 9.79 18.87
N CYS A 268 6.15 10.24 19.99
CA CYS A 268 7.37 11.04 20.00
C CYS A 268 8.51 10.27 20.67
N TYR A 269 9.63 10.15 19.98
CA TYR A 269 10.88 9.62 20.51
C TYR A 269 11.93 10.72 20.64
N SER A 270 12.91 10.51 21.53
CA SER A 270 14.15 11.27 21.52
C SER A 270 14.91 10.94 20.23
N LEU A 271 15.23 11.96 19.44
CA LEU A 271 16.07 11.84 18.26
C LEU A 271 17.47 11.31 18.63
N SER A 272 18.00 11.70 19.79
CA SER A 272 19.33 11.32 20.25
C SER A 272 19.42 9.92 20.88
N THR A 273 18.39 9.43 21.59
CA THR A 273 18.45 8.13 22.28
C THR A 273 17.50 7.05 21.77
N GLY A 274 16.41 7.42 21.08
CA GLY A 274 15.33 6.49 20.70
C GLY A 274 14.38 6.16 21.85
N ASP A 275 14.51 6.82 23.01
CA ASP A 275 13.57 6.64 24.12
C ASP A 275 12.21 7.27 23.80
N LEU A 276 11.12 6.61 24.23
CA LEU A 276 9.77 7.12 24.10
C LEU A 276 9.56 8.31 25.05
N LEU A 277 9.27 9.49 24.50
CA LEU A 277 9.01 10.73 25.25
C LEU A 277 7.52 10.86 25.60
N TRP A 278 6.64 10.67 24.62
CA TRP A 278 5.19 10.66 24.82
C TRP A 278 4.47 9.87 23.73
N LEU A 279 3.22 9.50 24.02
CA LEU A 279 2.30 8.84 23.09
C LEU A 279 0.88 9.38 23.28
N HIS A 280 0.23 9.74 22.18
CA HIS A 280 -1.23 9.86 22.08
C HIS A 280 -1.75 8.66 21.30
N GLY A 281 -2.91 8.11 21.68
CA GLY A 281 -3.50 6.94 21.03
C GLY A 281 -5.01 7.06 20.94
N ASP A 282 -5.53 6.89 19.73
CA ASP A 282 -6.96 6.87 19.44
C ASP A 282 -7.45 5.44 19.21
N THR A 283 -8.65 5.11 19.69
CA THR A 283 -9.28 3.79 19.49
C THR A 283 -9.72 3.62 18.04
N ALA A 284 -8.76 3.32 17.18
CA ALA A 284 -8.87 3.18 15.75
C ALA A 284 -7.82 2.19 15.26
N ARG A 285 -8.15 1.40 14.24
CA ARG A 285 -7.19 0.52 13.58
C ARG A 285 -7.44 0.54 12.08
N PHE A 286 -6.41 0.91 11.31
CA PHE A 286 -6.44 0.77 9.87
C PHE A 286 -5.86 -0.59 9.48
N GLU A 287 -6.74 -1.52 9.08
CA GLU A 287 -6.36 -2.81 8.49
C GLU A 287 -6.70 -2.82 7.00
N GLN A 288 -5.79 -3.35 6.16
CA GLN A 288 -6.06 -3.51 4.74
C GLN A 288 -6.88 -4.79 4.46
N VAL A 289 -7.94 -4.65 3.65
CA VAL A 289 -8.80 -5.78 3.25
C VAL A 289 -8.05 -6.82 2.38
N ALA A 290 -6.89 -6.45 1.83
CA ALA A 290 -5.98 -7.34 1.12
C ALA A 290 -4.52 -7.08 1.57
N VAL A 291 -3.67 -8.11 1.57
CA VAL A 291 -2.31 -8.12 2.15
C VAL A 291 -1.26 -7.37 1.29
N ASN A 292 -1.64 -6.20 0.78
CA ASN A 292 -1.02 -5.53 -0.35
C ASN A 292 -0.72 -4.05 -0.05
N GLY A 293 -0.04 -3.78 1.06
CA GLY A 293 0.35 -2.41 1.43
C GLY A 293 0.62 -2.18 2.93
N GLY A 294 0.32 -3.13 3.81
CA GLY A 294 0.63 -3.05 5.25
C GLY A 294 -0.34 -2.19 6.07
N ASP A 295 -0.51 -2.55 7.34
CA ASP A 295 -1.51 -1.91 8.22
C ASP A 295 -0.96 -0.66 8.93
N GLY A 296 -1.87 0.13 9.50
CA GLY A 296 -1.57 1.30 10.31
C GLY A 296 -1.52 2.65 9.57
N PRO A 297 -1.12 3.73 10.25
CA PRO A 297 -1.15 5.08 9.71
C PRO A 297 0.01 5.37 8.74
N HIS A 298 -0.29 6.09 7.66
CA HIS A 298 0.64 6.36 6.56
C HIS A 298 1.12 7.82 6.50
N ALA A 299 0.27 8.79 6.90
CA ALA A 299 0.62 10.19 6.80
C ALA A 299 1.75 10.56 7.77
N THR A 300 2.61 11.50 7.37
CA THR A 300 3.64 12.07 8.26
C THR A 300 3.03 13.24 9.04
N PRO A 301 3.25 13.34 10.37
CA PRO A 301 2.84 14.51 11.14
C PRO A 301 3.54 15.79 10.65
N VAL A 302 2.99 16.94 11.03
CA VAL A 302 3.64 18.24 10.85
C VAL A 302 3.65 18.98 12.18
N ILE A 303 4.79 19.58 12.52
CA ILE A 303 4.99 20.36 13.74
C ILE A 303 5.04 21.85 13.35
N ALA A 304 4.20 22.68 13.98
CA ALA A 304 4.12 24.11 13.70
C ALA A 304 3.97 24.89 15.01
N GLY A 305 5.10 25.34 15.58
CA GLY A 305 5.16 25.86 16.94
C GLY A 305 4.86 24.75 17.95
N ASN A 306 4.13 25.05 19.02
CA ASN A 306 3.71 24.07 20.03
C ASN A 306 2.53 23.17 19.60
N ARG A 307 2.35 22.94 18.30
CA ARG A 307 1.23 22.15 17.76
C ARG A 307 1.73 21.13 16.76
N THR A 308 1.42 19.87 17.03
CA THR A 308 1.63 18.73 16.13
C THR A 308 0.29 18.35 15.51
N TYR A 309 0.21 18.34 14.18
CA TYR A 309 -0.96 17.87 13.44
C TYR A 309 -0.66 16.54 12.77
N ALA A 310 -1.54 15.56 12.96
CA ALA A 310 -1.32 14.18 12.51
C ALA A 310 -2.61 13.57 11.97
N LEU A 311 -2.54 12.85 10.84
CA LEU A 311 -3.69 12.25 10.17
C LEU A 311 -3.57 10.71 10.17
N GLY A 312 -4.44 10.02 10.90
CA GLY A 312 -4.52 8.56 10.91
C GLY A 312 -5.00 7.99 9.58
N GLY A 313 -4.67 6.73 9.30
CA GLY A 313 -5.13 6.00 8.11
C GLY A 313 -6.65 5.84 8.09
N THR A 314 -7.30 5.88 9.25
CA THR A 314 -8.77 5.90 9.40
C THR A 314 -9.44 7.26 9.12
N GLY A 315 -8.67 8.35 8.95
CA GLY A 315 -9.19 9.70 8.72
C GLY A 315 -9.26 10.60 9.97
N LEU A 316 -8.80 10.14 11.13
CA LEU A 316 -8.69 10.97 12.34
C LEU A 316 -7.56 12.00 12.21
N LEU A 317 -7.92 13.28 12.14
CA LEU A 317 -7.01 14.42 12.19
C LEU A 317 -6.91 14.95 13.63
N ASN A 318 -5.74 14.79 14.22
CA ASN A 318 -5.41 15.28 15.56
C ASN A 318 -4.65 16.59 15.51
N CYS A 319 -4.88 17.45 16.52
CA CYS A 319 -3.99 18.52 16.94
C CYS A 319 -3.56 18.26 18.38
N LEU A 320 -2.27 18.04 18.58
CA LEU A 320 -1.66 17.72 19.86
C LEU A 320 -0.68 18.83 20.28
N GLU A 321 -0.50 19.01 21.59
CA GLU A 321 0.58 19.80 22.17
C GLU A 321 1.93 19.08 21.96
N THR A 322 2.88 19.73 21.29
CA THR A 322 4.11 19.07 20.80
C THR A 322 5.00 18.53 21.91
N TRP A 323 5.02 19.18 23.08
CA TRP A 323 5.84 18.75 24.22
C TRP A 323 5.33 17.51 24.94
N THR A 324 4.01 17.29 24.95
CA THR A 324 3.34 16.32 25.85
C THR A 324 2.51 15.26 25.14
N GLY A 325 2.19 15.46 23.86
CA GLY A 325 1.23 14.66 23.12
C GLY A 325 -0.23 14.92 23.49
N ARG A 326 -0.52 15.84 24.42
CA ARG A 326 -1.89 16.11 24.90
C ARG A 326 -2.78 16.62 23.77
N GLN A 327 -3.91 15.96 23.55
CA GLN A 327 -4.90 16.38 22.56
C GLN A 327 -5.47 17.78 22.89
N ILE A 328 -5.44 18.66 21.89
CA ILE A 328 -6.07 19.99 21.89
C ILE A 328 -7.44 19.90 21.20
N TRP A 329 -7.47 19.30 20.00
CA TRP A 329 -8.70 19.00 19.26
C TRP A 329 -8.51 17.80 18.33
N GLN A 330 -9.62 17.19 17.91
CA GLN A 330 -9.65 16.09 16.94
C GLN A 330 -10.85 16.27 16.00
N ARG A 331 -10.69 15.85 14.73
CA ARG A 331 -11.76 15.74 13.72
C ARG A 331 -11.63 14.41 12.97
N ASN A 332 -12.72 13.92 12.40
CA ASN A 332 -12.67 12.90 11.37
C ASN A 332 -12.92 13.55 10.01
N ILE A 333 -11.93 13.53 9.13
CA ILE A 333 -12.00 14.21 7.83
C ILE A 333 -13.01 13.53 6.89
N LEU A 334 -13.29 12.24 7.08
CA LEU A 334 -14.25 11.49 6.29
C LEU A 334 -15.69 11.84 6.69
N ASP A 335 -15.95 12.02 7.98
CA ASP A 335 -17.24 12.52 8.48
C ASP A 335 -17.48 13.97 7.99
N ASP A 336 -16.45 14.83 8.10
CA ASP A 336 -16.52 16.23 7.65
C ASP A 336 -16.73 16.35 6.13
N ALA A 337 -16.05 15.51 5.32
CA ALA A 337 -16.21 15.43 3.87
C ALA A 337 -17.51 14.76 3.41
N GLY A 338 -18.17 14.02 4.31
CA GLY A 338 -19.41 13.29 4.05
C GLY A 338 -20.65 14.17 3.88
N THR A 339 -21.78 13.52 3.68
CA THR A 339 -23.12 14.10 3.81
C THR A 339 -23.71 13.76 5.18
N GLU A 340 -24.85 14.35 5.54
CA GLU A 340 -25.47 14.13 6.85
C GLU A 340 -25.77 12.64 7.09
N GLY A 341 -25.09 12.06 8.09
CA GLY A 341 -25.21 10.64 8.43
C GLY A 341 -24.46 9.66 7.49
N GLN A 342 -23.65 10.14 6.55
CA GLN A 342 -22.88 9.29 5.62
C GLN A 342 -21.46 9.84 5.42
N PRO A 343 -20.42 9.25 6.05
CA PRO A 343 -19.04 9.65 5.81
C PRO A 343 -18.60 9.41 4.37
N ALA A 344 -17.59 10.17 3.92
CA ALA A 344 -16.86 9.88 2.70
C ALA A 344 -16.18 8.50 2.78
N ALA A 345 -16.05 7.84 1.62
CA ALA A 345 -15.35 6.56 1.54
C ALA A 345 -13.85 6.75 1.79
N ASN A 346 -13.29 5.95 2.70
CA ASN A 346 -11.84 5.89 2.91
C ASN A 346 -11.12 5.29 1.68
N LEU A 347 -9.83 5.60 1.55
CA LEU A 347 -8.94 5.02 0.55
C LEU A 347 -8.67 3.53 0.85
N PRO A 348 -8.54 2.65 -0.18
CA PRO A 348 -8.21 1.23 0.02
C PRO A 348 -6.89 0.97 0.77
N TRP A 349 -5.95 1.90 0.67
CA TRP A 349 -4.67 1.91 1.41
C TRP A 349 -4.60 3.05 2.44
N GLY A 350 -5.75 3.52 2.95
CA GLY A 350 -5.82 4.47 4.05
C GLY A 350 -5.40 5.91 3.71
N MET A 351 -5.79 6.85 4.57
CA MET A 351 -5.40 8.25 4.41
C MET A 351 -3.90 8.43 4.59
N SER A 352 -3.23 8.87 3.53
CA SER A 352 -1.76 8.97 3.45
C SER A 352 -1.24 10.41 3.26
N GLY A 353 -2.14 11.36 2.96
CA GLY A 353 -1.75 12.73 2.67
C GLY A 353 -1.43 13.53 3.94
N ALA A 354 -0.15 13.82 4.18
CA ALA A 354 0.29 14.65 5.30
C ALA A 354 -0.45 16.01 5.36
N PRO A 355 -1.05 16.40 6.50
CA PRO A 355 -1.78 17.67 6.63
C PRO A 355 -0.83 18.86 6.43
N TYR A 356 -1.25 19.91 5.72
CA TYR A 356 -0.40 21.08 5.43
C TYR A 356 -0.79 22.27 6.30
N VAL A 357 0.14 22.82 7.08
CA VAL A 357 -0.11 24.00 7.92
C VAL A 357 0.34 25.27 7.20
N VAL A 358 -0.53 26.26 7.14
CA VAL A 358 -0.24 27.58 6.53
C VAL A 358 -1.09 28.64 7.20
N ASP A 359 -0.46 29.74 7.63
CA ASP A 359 -1.09 30.79 8.44
C ASP A 359 -1.87 30.18 9.64
N ASP A 360 -3.19 30.43 9.69
CA ASP A 360 -4.14 29.90 10.69
C ASP A 360 -4.87 28.62 10.22
N LEU A 361 -4.42 27.98 9.12
CA LEU A 361 -5.11 26.86 8.48
C LEU A 361 -4.33 25.54 8.57
N VAL A 362 -5.07 24.44 8.68
CA VAL A 362 -4.62 23.06 8.42
C VAL A 362 -5.40 22.51 7.22
N LEU A 363 -4.70 22.21 6.14
CA LEU A 363 -5.29 21.73 4.89
C LEU A 363 -5.17 20.21 4.78
N VAL A 364 -6.24 19.54 4.38
CA VAL A 364 -6.27 18.10 4.06
C VAL A 364 -7.01 17.83 2.75
N ILE A 365 -6.63 16.74 2.08
CA ILE A 365 -7.35 16.19 0.93
C ILE A 365 -8.15 14.99 1.43
N ALA A 366 -9.37 15.25 1.93
CA ALA A 366 -10.29 14.21 2.40
C ALA A 366 -10.94 13.45 1.22
N GLY A 367 -11.02 14.11 0.06
CA GLY A 367 -11.69 13.59 -1.13
C GLY A 367 -13.21 13.53 -0.99
N GLY A 368 -13.84 12.87 -1.96
CA GLY A 368 -15.28 12.65 -1.97
C GLY A 368 -16.04 13.59 -2.89
N THR A 369 -17.21 13.13 -3.31
CA THR A 369 -18.03 13.77 -4.36
C THR A 369 -19.06 14.76 -3.79
N ALA A 370 -19.15 14.90 -2.46
CA ALA A 370 -20.12 15.75 -1.77
C ALA A 370 -19.78 17.26 -1.77
N GLY A 371 -18.86 17.71 -2.64
CA GLY A 371 -18.45 19.11 -2.71
C GLY A 371 -17.43 19.56 -1.66
N LYS A 372 -16.77 18.61 -0.97
CA LYS A 372 -15.86 18.85 0.16
C LYS A 372 -14.48 18.18 0.03
N SER A 373 -13.99 17.94 -1.19
CA SER A 373 -12.78 17.12 -1.41
C SER A 373 -11.49 17.65 -0.79
N VAL A 374 -11.39 18.96 -0.59
CA VAL A 374 -10.31 19.63 0.15
C VAL A 374 -10.94 20.41 1.29
N ILE A 375 -10.41 20.27 2.49
CA ILE A 375 -10.91 20.93 3.71
C ILE A 375 -9.79 21.74 4.34
N ALA A 376 -10.10 22.98 4.71
CA ALA A 376 -9.26 23.80 5.58
C ALA A 376 -9.90 23.90 6.96
N TYR A 377 -9.17 23.46 7.98
CA TYR A 377 -9.52 23.63 9.38
C TYR A 377 -8.83 24.85 9.96
N ASP A 378 -9.51 25.53 10.86
CA ASP A 378 -8.91 26.49 11.78
C ASP A 378 -7.88 25.75 12.66
N ARG A 379 -6.60 26.13 12.57
CA ARG A 379 -5.51 25.37 13.20
C ARG A 379 -5.56 25.41 14.73
N HIS A 380 -6.25 26.39 15.31
CA HIS A 380 -6.34 26.56 16.76
C HIS A 380 -7.52 25.79 17.35
N THR A 381 -8.64 25.70 16.64
CA THR A 381 -9.91 25.15 17.14
C THR A 381 -10.40 23.87 16.46
N GLY A 382 -9.85 23.50 15.31
CA GLY A 382 -10.27 22.33 14.53
C GLY A 382 -11.62 22.51 13.83
N GLN A 383 -12.17 23.73 13.77
CA GLN A 383 -13.42 23.99 13.05
C GLN A 383 -13.16 24.18 11.55
N PRO A 384 -13.96 23.59 10.64
CA PRO A 384 -13.85 23.86 9.21
C PRO A 384 -14.03 25.35 8.90
N ARG A 385 -13.02 25.96 8.26
CA ARG A 385 -13.06 27.33 7.72
C ARG A 385 -13.67 27.34 6.33
N TRP A 386 -13.33 26.33 5.52
CA TRP A 386 -13.99 26.01 4.26
C TRP A 386 -13.81 24.52 3.89
N ALA A 387 -14.69 24.00 3.05
CA ALA A 387 -14.59 22.68 2.43
C ALA A 387 -15.11 22.80 0.98
N GLN A 388 -14.32 22.36 0.00
CA GLN A 388 -14.58 22.62 -1.43
C GLN A 388 -14.04 21.53 -2.37
N GLY A 389 -14.57 21.50 -3.59
CA GLY A 389 -14.18 20.55 -4.66
C GLY A 389 -14.88 19.19 -4.55
N HIS A 390 -14.85 18.39 -5.63
CA HIS A 390 -15.66 17.17 -5.75
C HIS A 390 -14.85 15.96 -6.22
N PHE A 391 -13.54 15.99 -6.05
CA PHE A 391 -12.63 14.97 -6.57
C PHE A 391 -12.37 13.84 -5.55
N PRO A 392 -12.16 12.59 -6.00
CA PRO A 392 -11.80 11.49 -5.10
C PRO A 392 -10.39 11.70 -4.50
N ALA A 393 -10.18 11.30 -3.25
CA ALA A 393 -8.87 11.41 -2.59
C ALA A 393 -7.79 10.58 -3.31
N SER A 394 -6.54 10.84 -2.94
CA SER A 394 -5.39 10.01 -3.31
C SER A 394 -4.28 10.15 -2.27
N TYR A 395 -3.06 9.71 -2.58
CA TYR A 395 -2.01 9.43 -1.61
C TYR A 395 -0.99 10.58 -1.48
N THR A 396 -1.37 11.80 -1.83
CA THR A 396 -0.58 13.02 -1.60
C THR A 396 -1.20 13.90 -0.53
N GLY A 397 -0.37 14.58 0.28
CA GLY A 397 -0.81 15.72 1.07
C GLY A 397 -0.90 17.00 0.21
N PRO A 398 -1.71 18.00 0.59
CA PRO A 398 -1.72 19.28 -0.11
C PRO A 398 -0.40 20.04 0.06
N ARG A 399 -0.15 21.02 -0.82
CA ARG A 399 0.90 22.04 -0.66
C ARG A 399 0.38 23.39 -1.13
N VAL A 400 0.93 24.49 -0.63
CA VAL A 400 0.63 25.84 -1.14
C VAL A 400 1.79 26.35 -1.97
N GLU A 401 1.46 26.93 -3.13
CA GLU A 401 2.42 27.53 -4.05
C GLU A 401 1.93 28.88 -4.57
N GLU A 402 2.84 29.82 -4.75
CA GLU A 402 2.51 31.14 -5.34
C GLU A 402 2.58 31.10 -6.87
N PHE A 403 1.53 31.54 -7.56
CA PHE A 403 1.51 31.76 -9.00
C PHE A 403 0.95 33.15 -9.30
N HIS A 404 1.65 33.95 -10.11
CA HIS A 404 1.24 35.31 -10.50
C HIS A 404 0.86 36.22 -9.30
N GLY A 405 1.50 36.02 -8.14
CA GLY A 405 1.22 36.76 -6.90
C GLY A 405 0.06 36.22 -6.05
N GLU A 406 -0.59 35.10 -6.44
CA GLU A 406 -1.65 34.44 -5.66
C GLU A 406 -1.17 33.13 -5.06
N ARG A 407 -1.51 32.89 -3.78
CA ARG A 407 -1.26 31.61 -3.07
C ARG A 407 -2.34 30.60 -3.44
N ILE A 408 -1.94 29.49 -4.08
CA ILE A 408 -2.82 28.42 -4.54
C ILE A 408 -2.54 27.15 -3.74
N VAL A 409 -3.58 26.52 -3.20
CA VAL A 409 -3.53 25.16 -2.66
C VAL A 409 -3.54 24.18 -3.83
N LEU A 410 -2.47 23.40 -3.96
CA LEU A 410 -2.35 22.31 -4.92
C LEU A 410 -2.83 21.01 -4.27
N ALA A 411 -3.78 20.33 -4.90
CA ALA A 411 -4.30 19.04 -4.44
C ALA A 411 -4.24 17.99 -5.57
N PHE A 412 -3.35 16.99 -5.42
CA PHE A 412 -3.18 15.93 -6.41
C PHE A 412 -4.10 14.75 -6.08
N HIS A 413 -5.37 14.93 -6.44
CA HIS A 413 -6.47 14.00 -6.20
C HIS A 413 -6.48 12.84 -7.22
N GLY A 414 -7.33 11.83 -7.04
CA GLY A 414 -7.27 10.59 -7.83
C GLY A 414 -7.48 10.78 -9.35
N GLU A 415 -8.19 11.83 -9.74
CA GLU A 415 -8.45 12.19 -11.15
C GLU A 415 -7.45 13.16 -11.80
N GLY A 416 -6.55 13.80 -11.04
CA GLY A 416 -5.68 14.86 -11.55
C GLY A 416 -5.20 15.85 -10.49
N LEU A 417 -4.67 16.98 -10.95
CA LEU A 417 -4.20 18.07 -10.08
C LEU A 417 -5.17 19.24 -10.15
N SER A 418 -5.75 19.63 -9.01
CA SER A 418 -6.49 20.89 -8.87
C SER A 418 -5.68 21.98 -8.18
N GLY A 419 -5.98 23.23 -8.55
CA GLY A 419 -5.57 24.42 -7.83
C GLY A 419 -6.78 25.07 -7.17
N HIS A 420 -6.68 25.42 -5.89
CA HIS A 420 -7.72 26.08 -5.12
C HIS A 420 -7.24 27.41 -4.54
N ASN A 421 -8.13 28.39 -4.43
CA ASN A 421 -7.86 29.62 -3.71
C ASN A 421 -7.72 29.34 -2.21
N LEU A 422 -6.64 29.80 -1.57
CA LEU A 422 -6.34 29.49 -0.16
C LEU A 422 -7.39 30.00 0.84
N GLU A 423 -7.97 31.17 0.61
CA GLU A 423 -8.88 31.82 1.58
C GLU A 423 -10.31 31.26 1.53
N THR A 424 -10.74 30.79 0.35
CA THR A 424 -12.14 30.38 0.09
C THR A 424 -12.30 28.89 -0.26
N GLY A 425 -11.19 28.19 -0.55
CA GLY A 425 -11.18 26.84 -1.09
C GLY A 425 -11.67 26.70 -2.53
N ALA A 426 -12.11 27.78 -3.18
CA ALA A 426 -12.74 27.72 -4.49
C ALA A 426 -11.78 27.12 -5.54
N VAL A 427 -12.26 26.12 -6.30
CA VAL A 427 -11.49 25.48 -7.37
C VAL A 427 -11.23 26.51 -8.47
N LEU A 428 -9.97 26.86 -8.68
CA LEU A 428 -9.50 27.79 -9.71
C LEU A 428 -9.33 27.09 -11.06
N TRP A 429 -8.82 25.86 -11.03
CA TRP A 429 -8.54 25.03 -12.20
C TRP A 429 -8.38 23.55 -11.80
N ASN A 430 -8.50 22.66 -12.78
CA ASN A 430 -8.21 21.23 -12.66
C ASN A 430 -7.51 20.75 -13.95
N PHE A 431 -6.40 20.03 -13.80
CA PHE A 431 -5.69 19.36 -14.88
C PHE A 431 -5.83 17.83 -14.73
N PRO A 432 -6.59 17.16 -15.62
CA PRO A 432 -6.79 15.71 -15.54
C PRO A 432 -5.48 14.91 -15.71
N TRP A 433 -5.16 14.08 -14.72
CA TRP A 433 -3.98 13.23 -14.72
C TRP A 433 -4.23 11.98 -13.85
N LYS A 434 -4.86 10.97 -14.48
CA LYS A 434 -5.40 9.79 -13.80
C LYS A 434 -4.77 8.49 -14.28
N ASN A 435 -4.81 7.47 -13.42
CA ASN A 435 -4.60 6.07 -13.76
C ASN A 435 -5.85 5.26 -13.34
N ASP A 436 -5.92 3.99 -13.76
CA ASP A 436 -7.06 3.11 -13.45
C ASP A 436 -7.33 2.92 -11.93
N PRO A 437 -6.32 2.73 -11.04
CA PRO A 437 -6.56 2.62 -9.61
C PRO A 437 -6.72 3.96 -8.85
N LEU A 438 -6.71 5.11 -9.54
CA LEU A 438 -6.78 6.47 -8.97
C LEU A 438 -5.66 6.78 -7.94
N VAL A 439 -4.47 6.20 -8.13
CA VAL A 439 -3.30 6.34 -7.24
C VAL A 439 -2.35 7.42 -7.76
N ASN A 440 -2.56 8.67 -7.35
CA ASN A 440 -1.57 9.75 -7.43
C ASN A 440 -0.85 9.82 -6.07
N ALA A 441 0.46 9.57 -6.08
CA ALA A 441 1.26 9.30 -4.87
C ALA A 441 2.65 9.97 -4.91
N ALA A 442 2.75 11.09 -5.64
CA ALA A 442 3.98 11.87 -5.75
C ALA A 442 3.64 13.36 -5.73
N GLN A 443 4.30 14.14 -4.87
CA GLN A 443 4.08 15.58 -4.74
C GLN A 443 4.29 16.33 -6.07
N PRO A 444 3.38 17.25 -6.46
CA PRO A 444 3.64 18.18 -7.55
C PRO A 444 4.82 19.09 -7.18
N ILE A 445 5.73 19.34 -8.13
CA ILE A 445 6.94 20.13 -7.94
C ILE A 445 6.82 21.43 -8.73
N LYS A 446 6.95 22.58 -8.07
CA LYS A 446 7.08 23.86 -8.77
C LYS A 446 8.49 24.04 -9.30
N LEU A 447 8.60 24.43 -10.57
CA LEU A 447 9.84 24.70 -11.27
C LEU A 447 10.21 26.19 -11.16
N GLU A 448 11.48 26.51 -11.37
CA GLU A 448 12.05 27.86 -11.20
C GLU A 448 11.38 28.93 -12.07
N ASP A 449 10.79 28.55 -13.20
CA ASP A 449 10.08 29.44 -14.12
C ASP A 449 8.60 29.64 -13.77
N GLY A 450 8.12 29.04 -12.68
CA GLY A 450 6.71 29.07 -12.26
C GLY A 450 5.82 28.05 -12.96
N SER A 451 6.37 27.13 -13.77
CA SER A 451 5.64 25.95 -14.26
C SER A 451 5.61 24.83 -13.20
N LEU A 452 4.76 23.83 -13.39
CA LEU A 452 4.63 22.66 -12.51
C LEU A 452 5.15 21.40 -13.20
N PHE A 453 5.87 20.56 -12.48
CA PHE A 453 6.13 19.17 -12.83
C PHE A 453 5.22 18.26 -12.02
N ILE A 454 4.56 17.31 -12.68
CA ILE A 454 3.83 16.21 -12.06
C ILE A 454 4.26 14.88 -12.64
N SER A 455 4.09 13.81 -11.88
CA SER A 455 4.24 12.45 -12.37
C SER A 455 3.33 11.47 -11.62
N ASN A 456 3.04 10.37 -12.29
CA ASN A 456 2.24 9.27 -11.82
C ASN A 456 2.87 7.94 -12.30
N GLY A 457 2.74 6.89 -11.48
CA GLY A 457 3.05 5.51 -11.81
C GLY A 457 2.09 4.90 -12.83
N TYR A 458 1.92 3.57 -12.73
CA TYR A 458 0.89 2.82 -13.47
C TYR A 458 0.85 3.10 -14.98
N GLY A 459 2.02 3.11 -15.63
CA GLY A 459 2.17 3.37 -17.06
C GLY A 459 2.11 4.86 -17.49
N VAL A 460 1.66 5.78 -16.63
CA VAL A 460 1.35 7.17 -17.03
C VAL A 460 2.60 8.02 -17.29
N GLY A 461 3.51 8.12 -16.32
CA GLY A 461 4.72 8.94 -16.41
C GLY A 461 4.49 10.39 -15.99
N ALA A 462 5.20 11.32 -16.62
CA ALA A 462 5.35 12.70 -16.19
C ALA A 462 4.78 13.74 -17.18
N ALA A 463 4.47 14.93 -16.65
CA ALA A 463 4.15 16.12 -17.43
C ALA A 463 4.78 17.37 -16.82
N ARG A 464 5.00 18.38 -17.67
CA ARG A 464 5.22 19.76 -17.23
C ARG A 464 4.04 20.62 -17.66
N LEU A 465 3.45 21.34 -16.72
CA LEU A 465 2.25 22.15 -16.89
C LEU A 465 2.61 23.63 -16.77
N GLU A 466 2.23 24.43 -17.77
CA GLU A 466 2.24 25.89 -17.67
C GLU A 466 1.01 26.34 -16.91
N VAL A 467 1.21 27.16 -15.88
CA VAL A 467 0.13 27.74 -15.07
C VAL A 467 0.01 29.21 -15.43
N VAL A 468 -0.99 29.56 -16.25
CA VAL A 468 -1.18 30.90 -16.79
C VAL A 468 -2.43 31.54 -16.20
N ARG A 469 -2.34 32.79 -15.78
CA ARG A 469 -3.48 33.62 -15.36
C ARG A 469 -3.74 34.70 -16.41
N HIS A 470 -4.91 34.70 -17.02
CA HIS A 470 -5.26 35.68 -18.04
C HIS A 470 -5.56 37.04 -17.40
N ALA A 471 -4.77 38.06 -17.73
CA ALA A 471 -4.89 39.39 -17.12
C ALA A 471 -6.19 40.15 -17.46
N ALA A 472 -6.90 39.74 -18.52
CA ALA A 472 -8.11 40.42 -19.00
C ALA A 472 -9.38 40.08 -18.19
N ASP A 473 -9.50 38.84 -17.72
CA ASP A 473 -10.69 38.31 -17.03
C ASP A 473 -10.37 37.61 -15.70
N GLY A 474 -9.09 37.40 -15.39
CA GLY A 474 -8.62 36.71 -14.20
C GLY A 474 -8.74 35.18 -14.26
N THR A 475 -9.07 34.61 -15.41
CA THR A 475 -9.21 33.15 -15.56
C THR A 475 -7.87 32.43 -15.51
N TRP A 476 -7.89 31.20 -15.01
CA TRP A 476 -6.72 30.32 -14.99
C TRP A 476 -6.78 29.34 -16.15
N ASN A 477 -5.64 29.16 -16.82
CA ASN A 477 -5.42 28.15 -17.83
C ASN A 477 -4.21 27.31 -17.43
N VAL A 478 -4.39 25.99 -17.36
CA VAL A 478 -3.33 25.03 -17.05
C VAL A 478 -3.25 24.01 -18.18
N ALA A 479 -2.12 24.01 -18.88
CA ALA A 479 -1.91 23.22 -20.09
C ALA A 479 -0.52 22.56 -20.07
N PRO A 480 -0.35 21.37 -20.69
CA PRO A 480 0.94 20.70 -20.69
C PRO A 480 1.88 21.34 -21.72
N ALA A 481 3.04 21.83 -21.28
CA ALA A 481 4.17 22.14 -22.15
C ALA A 481 4.70 20.86 -22.82
N TRP A 482 4.74 19.76 -22.08
CA TRP A 482 5.02 18.42 -22.59
C TRP A 482 4.45 17.33 -21.67
N THR A 483 4.28 16.13 -22.22
CA THR A 483 4.01 14.88 -21.49
C THR A 483 5.03 13.81 -21.91
N SER A 484 5.30 12.83 -21.04
CA SER A 484 6.34 11.82 -21.24
C SER A 484 6.00 10.55 -20.47
N ASN A 485 6.04 9.36 -21.10
CA ASN A 485 5.85 8.07 -20.41
C ASN A 485 7.09 7.62 -19.60
N ARG A 486 7.96 8.58 -19.25
CA ARG A 486 9.20 8.39 -18.48
C ARG A 486 9.07 9.07 -17.14
N LEU A 487 9.89 8.63 -16.19
CA LEU A 487 9.86 9.03 -14.79
C LEU A 487 8.48 8.76 -14.16
N LYS A 488 8.08 7.48 -14.10
CA LYS A 488 6.89 6.99 -13.40
C LYS A 488 7.14 6.95 -11.90
N LEU A 489 6.75 8.01 -11.21
CA LEU A 489 6.83 8.13 -9.76
C LEU A 489 5.70 7.33 -9.13
N LYS A 490 6.04 6.25 -8.43
CA LYS A 490 5.10 5.33 -7.76
C LYS A 490 5.58 5.13 -6.33
N PHE A 491 4.75 5.54 -5.37
CA PHE A 491 5.09 5.67 -3.94
C PHE A 491 6.24 6.62 -3.59
N ASN A 492 7.07 7.04 -4.55
CA ASN A 492 8.19 7.96 -4.32
C ASN A 492 7.95 9.34 -4.93
N ASP A 493 8.44 10.40 -4.29
CA ASP A 493 8.51 11.75 -4.91
C ASP A 493 9.94 12.15 -5.24
N ALA A 494 10.07 12.84 -6.37
CA ALA A 494 11.35 13.28 -6.92
C ALA A 494 11.85 14.59 -6.28
N VAL A 495 13.11 14.93 -6.55
CA VAL A 495 13.75 16.20 -6.15
C VAL A 495 14.17 16.99 -7.38
N LEU A 496 14.09 18.32 -7.30
CA LEU A 496 14.55 19.25 -8.34
C LEU A 496 15.97 19.74 -8.01
N HIS A 497 16.86 19.70 -9.00
CA HIS A 497 18.21 20.25 -8.90
C HIS A 497 18.70 20.74 -10.27
N GLU A 498 19.06 22.03 -10.37
CA GLU A 498 19.65 22.68 -11.56
C GLU A 498 18.88 22.42 -12.87
N GLY A 499 17.54 22.51 -12.83
CA GLY A 499 16.68 22.25 -13.99
C GLY A 499 16.44 20.77 -14.33
N PHE A 500 16.96 19.84 -13.52
CA PHE A 500 16.75 18.40 -13.65
C PHE A 500 15.93 17.85 -12.48
N VAL A 501 15.06 16.89 -12.76
CA VAL A 501 14.32 16.15 -11.73
C VAL A 501 14.92 14.75 -11.60
N TYR A 502 15.24 14.38 -10.37
CA TYR A 502 15.80 13.07 -10.01
C TYR A 502 14.74 12.28 -9.24
N GLY A 503 14.40 11.08 -9.71
CA GLY A 503 13.43 10.21 -9.04
C GLY A 503 13.49 8.78 -9.55
N LEU A 504 12.76 7.88 -8.90
CA LEU A 504 12.72 6.46 -9.27
C LEU A 504 11.62 6.24 -10.32
N ASP A 505 12.00 5.71 -11.49
CA ASP A 505 11.09 5.37 -12.59
C ASP A 505 10.95 3.84 -12.65
N ASP A 506 9.89 3.32 -12.04
CA ASP A 506 9.71 1.89 -11.72
C ASP A 506 10.95 1.30 -10.99
N GLY A 507 11.38 1.98 -9.93
CA GLY A 507 12.45 1.55 -9.03
C GLY A 507 13.89 1.74 -9.54
N ILE A 508 14.08 2.45 -10.65
CA ILE A 508 15.40 2.82 -11.19
C ILE A 508 15.60 4.33 -11.12
N LEU A 509 16.65 4.80 -10.45
CA LEU A 509 16.94 6.24 -10.38
C LEU A 509 17.19 6.80 -11.77
N THR A 510 16.51 7.90 -12.05
CA THR A 510 16.39 8.50 -13.37
C THR A 510 16.58 10.01 -13.22
N CYS A 511 17.49 10.58 -14.00
CA CYS A 511 17.61 12.02 -14.19
C CYS A 511 16.79 12.43 -15.42
N LEU A 512 15.79 13.30 -15.24
CA LEU A 512 14.95 13.83 -16.31
C LEU A 512 15.17 15.34 -16.48
N ASP A 513 15.27 15.77 -17.73
CA ASP A 513 15.41 17.16 -18.14
C ASP A 513 14.05 17.86 -18.16
N THR A 514 13.82 18.85 -17.29
CA THR A 514 12.50 19.50 -17.16
C THR A 514 12.15 20.41 -18.35
N ALA A 515 13.15 20.86 -19.11
CA ALA A 515 12.94 21.62 -20.33
C ALA A 515 12.35 20.75 -21.45
N THR A 516 12.72 19.46 -21.53
CA THR A 516 12.43 18.59 -22.68
C THR A 516 11.61 17.34 -22.40
N GLY A 517 11.38 16.98 -21.13
CA GLY A 517 10.68 15.75 -20.74
C GLY A 517 11.46 14.46 -21.00
N LYS A 518 12.76 14.56 -21.32
CA LYS A 518 13.60 13.42 -21.73
C LYS A 518 14.55 12.99 -20.61
N PRO A 519 14.71 11.69 -20.34
CA PRO A 519 15.73 11.21 -19.43
C PRO A 519 17.13 11.47 -19.99
N LYS A 520 18.06 11.97 -19.16
CA LYS A 520 19.49 12.01 -19.48
C LYS A 520 20.13 10.64 -19.28
N TRP A 521 19.76 9.96 -18.21
CA TRP A 521 20.24 8.63 -17.87
C TRP A 521 19.26 7.90 -16.94
N LYS A 522 19.45 6.58 -16.85
CA LYS A 522 18.89 5.69 -15.83
C LYS A 522 20.01 4.85 -15.24
N GLY A 523 20.05 4.69 -13.92
CA GLY A 523 21.08 3.89 -13.23
C GLY A 523 20.81 3.81 -11.73
N GLY A 524 21.27 2.75 -11.08
CA GLY A 524 20.91 2.44 -9.69
C GLY A 524 19.52 1.81 -9.57
N ARG A 525 19.45 0.62 -8.98
CA ARG A 525 18.19 -0.08 -8.66
C ARG A 525 17.95 0.07 -7.17
N TYR A 526 16.84 0.69 -6.81
CA TYR A 526 16.52 1.06 -5.43
C TYR A 526 15.11 0.66 -5.00
N GLY A 527 14.34 -0.01 -5.88
CA GLY A 527 12.93 -0.37 -5.63
C GLY A 527 12.06 0.87 -5.46
N TYR A 528 10.90 0.73 -4.82
CA TYR A 528 10.01 1.86 -4.47
C TYR A 528 10.49 2.62 -3.21
N GLY A 529 11.80 2.91 -3.17
CA GLY A 529 12.44 3.67 -2.12
C GLY A 529 12.20 5.19 -2.19
N GLN A 530 12.78 5.93 -1.25
CA GLN A 530 12.63 7.37 -1.12
C GLN A 530 13.96 8.11 -1.29
N LEU A 531 13.90 9.38 -1.67
CA LEU A 531 15.09 10.18 -1.89
C LEU A 531 14.99 11.61 -1.33
N LEU A 532 16.11 12.09 -0.83
CA LEU A 532 16.36 13.46 -0.42
C LEU A 532 17.55 14.05 -1.20
N LEU A 533 17.64 15.37 -1.26
CA LEU A 533 18.74 16.13 -1.86
C LEU A 533 19.44 16.99 -0.81
N HIS A 534 20.76 16.99 -0.80
CA HIS A 534 21.56 18.00 -0.09
C HIS A 534 22.70 18.50 -0.98
N HIS A 535 22.60 19.77 -1.39
CA HIS A 535 23.41 20.37 -2.45
C HIS A 535 23.38 19.53 -3.75
N ASP A 536 24.49 18.87 -4.08
CA ASP A 536 24.74 18.04 -5.26
C ASP A 536 24.61 16.53 -5.01
N THR A 537 24.16 16.13 -3.81
CA THR A 537 24.18 14.73 -3.35
C THR A 537 22.77 14.26 -3.01
N LEU A 538 22.36 13.16 -3.63
CA LEU A 538 21.15 12.42 -3.33
C LEU A 538 21.43 11.43 -2.19
N LEU A 539 20.55 11.42 -1.18
CA LEU A 539 20.45 10.35 -0.20
C LEU A 539 19.23 9.51 -0.56
N VAL A 540 19.42 8.23 -0.85
CA VAL A 540 18.37 7.32 -1.32
C VAL A 540 18.20 6.18 -0.32
N LEU A 541 17.06 6.13 0.36
CA LEU A 541 16.64 4.99 1.15
C LEU A 541 15.95 3.99 0.20
N THR A 542 16.50 2.79 0.05
CA THR A 542 16.00 1.77 -0.87
C THR A 542 14.84 1.00 -0.26
N GLU A 543 14.00 0.41 -1.11
CA GLU A 543 12.91 -0.46 -0.69
C GLU A 543 13.37 -1.65 0.16
N GLU A 544 14.60 -2.14 -0.05
CA GLU A 544 15.17 -3.23 0.73
C GLU A 544 15.70 -2.78 2.10
N GLY A 545 15.82 -1.48 2.37
CA GLY A 545 16.34 -0.90 3.62
C GLY A 545 17.81 -0.45 3.60
N ASP A 546 18.45 -0.32 2.43
CA ASP A 546 19.78 0.31 2.34
C ASP A 546 19.65 1.84 2.27
N VAL A 547 20.64 2.58 2.75
CA VAL A 547 20.81 4.01 2.39
C VAL A 547 22.02 4.14 1.48
N ALA A 548 21.80 4.68 0.29
CA ALA A 548 22.84 4.97 -0.70
C ALA A 548 23.03 6.48 -0.87
N LEU A 549 24.29 6.90 -1.09
CA LEU A 549 24.62 8.25 -1.55
C LEU A 549 24.95 8.23 -3.04
N ALA A 550 24.34 9.12 -3.83
CA ALA A 550 24.57 9.25 -5.26
C ALA A 550 24.72 10.72 -5.70
N GLU A 551 25.42 10.97 -6.81
CA GLU A 551 25.55 12.33 -7.36
C GLU A 551 24.24 12.77 -8.06
N ALA A 552 23.77 14.00 -7.77
CA ALA A 552 22.73 14.70 -8.53
C ALA A 552 23.31 15.28 -9.84
N ASN A 553 23.94 14.44 -10.64
CA ASN A 553 24.74 14.83 -11.80
C ASN A 553 23.98 14.54 -13.11
N PRO A 554 23.64 15.53 -13.95
CA PRO A 554 22.82 15.30 -15.14
C PRO A 554 23.57 14.59 -16.28
N ARG A 555 24.90 14.41 -16.18
CA ARG A 555 25.72 13.80 -17.24
C ARG A 555 25.79 12.28 -17.14
N GLN A 556 25.79 11.74 -15.92
CA GLN A 556 25.92 10.30 -15.66
C GLN A 556 25.41 9.93 -14.27
N PHE A 557 24.93 8.70 -14.12
CA PHE A 557 24.69 8.09 -12.81
C PHE A 557 26.01 7.77 -12.10
N ARG A 558 26.10 8.06 -10.80
CA ARG A 558 27.19 7.58 -9.94
C ARG A 558 26.73 7.42 -8.48
N GLU A 559 26.56 6.17 -8.06
CA GLU A 559 26.56 5.81 -6.63
C GLU A 559 27.96 6.03 -6.05
N ARG A 560 28.02 6.50 -4.80
CA ARG A 560 29.26 6.77 -4.06
C ARG A 560 29.42 5.80 -2.89
N HIS A 561 28.38 5.67 -2.07
CA HIS A 561 28.40 4.88 -0.84
C HIS A 561 27.07 4.17 -0.64
N ARG A 562 27.09 3.09 0.14
CA ARG A 562 25.90 2.32 0.53
C ARG A 562 26.09 1.76 1.94
N LEU A 563 25.07 1.91 2.78
CA LEU A 563 25.00 1.41 4.14
C LEU A 563 23.73 0.57 4.29
N ARG A 564 23.83 -0.57 4.97
CA ARG A 564 22.64 -1.34 5.37
C ARG A 564 22.00 -0.64 6.59
N ALA A 565 20.83 -0.03 6.41
CA ALA A 565 20.23 0.83 7.44
C ALA A 565 19.01 0.20 8.13
N LEU A 566 18.21 -0.58 7.40
CA LEU A 566 17.00 -1.26 7.87
C LEU A 566 16.89 -2.67 7.25
N SER A 567 15.94 -3.46 7.72
CA SER A 567 15.60 -4.79 7.24
C SER A 567 14.11 -4.91 6.93
N GLY A 568 13.80 -5.33 5.70
CA GLY A 568 12.43 -5.46 5.20
C GLY A 568 12.01 -4.28 4.33
N THR A 569 10.82 -4.42 3.73
CA THR A 569 10.22 -3.45 2.80
C THR A 569 10.12 -2.06 3.43
N THR A 570 10.68 -1.06 2.76
CA THR A 570 10.85 0.30 3.28
C THR A 570 10.35 1.34 2.28
N TRP A 571 9.23 1.99 2.58
CA TRP A 571 8.65 3.04 1.72
C TRP A 571 8.57 4.42 2.40
N ASN A 572 8.88 4.52 3.69
CA ASN A 572 8.86 5.76 4.46
C ASN A 572 9.99 6.69 3.98
N HIS A 573 9.77 8.00 3.99
CA HIS A 573 10.84 8.95 3.69
C HIS A 573 11.87 8.97 4.83
N PRO A 574 13.19 8.95 4.53
CA PRO A 574 14.20 9.23 5.54
C PRO A 574 14.09 10.69 5.99
N VAL A 575 14.66 11.01 7.15
CA VAL A 575 14.78 12.37 7.67
C VAL A 575 16.22 12.65 8.03
N VAL A 576 16.71 13.84 7.70
CA VAL A 576 18.00 14.33 8.18
C VAL A 576 17.77 15.60 8.98
N ALA A 577 18.15 15.58 10.26
CA ALA A 577 18.00 16.70 11.19
C ALA A 577 19.13 16.64 12.24
N HIS A 578 19.67 17.79 12.65
CA HIS A 578 20.74 17.90 13.67
C HIS A 578 21.90 16.91 13.52
N GLY A 579 22.40 16.74 12.28
CA GLY A 579 23.49 15.81 11.94
C GLY A 579 23.13 14.33 12.07
N LYS A 580 21.85 13.99 12.17
CA LYS A 580 21.36 12.62 12.34
C LYS A 580 20.47 12.22 11.17
N LEU A 581 20.68 11.00 10.67
CA LEU A 581 19.85 10.35 9.68
C LEU A 581 18.90 9.41 10.42
N LEU A 582 17.62 9.72 10.40
CA LEU A 582 16.56 8.92 10.99
C LEU A 582 15.82 8.18 9.86
N VAL A 583 15.73 6.86 10.00
CA VAL A 583 15.08 5.97 9.03
C VAL A 583 14.12 5.04 9.75
N ARG A 584 13.01 4.68 9.10
CA ARG A 584 12.12 3.62 9.57
C ARG A 584 11.47 2.89 8.41
N ASN A 585 10.96 1.70 8.70
CA ASN A 585 9.97 1.02 7.88
C ASN A 585 8.67 0.80 8.69
N SER A 586 7.86 -0.19 8.29
CA SER A 586 6.64 -0.59 8.98
C SER A 586 6.85 -1.44 10.23
N THR A 587 8.10 -1.70 10.64
CA THR A 587 8.41 -2.65 11.73
C THR A 587 9.57 -2.24 12.64
N GLU A 588 10.53 -1.45 12.15
CA GLU A 588 11.66 -0.92 12.94
C GLU A 588 12.03 0.51 12.53
N ALA A 589 12.66 1.22 13.46
CA ALA A 589 13.29 2.52 13.26
C ALA A 589 14.75 2.48 13.73
N ALA A 590 15.61 3.27 13.08
CA ALA A 590 17.03 3.41 13.42
C ALA A 590 17.53 4.82 13.14
N CYS A 591 18.51 5.27 13.93
CA CYS A 591 19.15 6.58 13.80
C CYS A 591 20.66 6.45 13.66
N PHE A 592 21.26 7.25 12.78
CA PHE A 592 22.68 7.24 12.47
C PHE A 592 23.32 8.63 12.55
N ASP A 593 24.54 8.72 13.09
CA ASP A 593 25.36 9.94 13.04
C ASP A 593 25.89 10.18 11.62
N VAL A 594 25.42 11.25 11.00
CA VAL A 594 25.85 11.75 9.69
C VAL A 594 26.34 13.21 9.76
N ALA A 595 26.77 13.70 10.93
CA ALA A 595 27.22 15.08 11.10
C ALA A 595 28.44 15.40 10.19
N PRO A 596 28.46 16.53 9.46
CA PRO A 596 29.47 16.84 8.43
C PRO A 596 30.96 16.59 8.79
#